data_AF-A0A7X3IJ84-F1
#
_entry.id   AF-A0A7X3IJ84-F1
#
_cell.length_a   1.000
_cell.length_b   1.000
_cell.length_c   1.000
_cell.angle_alpha   90.00
_cell.angle_beta   90.00
_cell.angle_gamma   90.00
#
_symmetry.space_group_name_H-M   'P 1'
#
loop_
_entity.id
_entity.type
_entity.pdbx_description
1 polymer ?
#
loop_
_entity_poly.entity_id
_entity_poly.type
_entity_poly.pdbx_seq_one_letter_code
_entity_poly.pdbx_strand_id
1 'polypeptide(L)'
;MAKTKKLTIAELDKMENELNQKETIKILDGKYEVNIHKVFKDSDIEDMLLNYMTILQELNKSPEANLKNSASLYITLILRHFTDLPIPESNEIDELIRITKVLKNKGITTEVTESLPKDQLEYLGTRAQEASVALEKLIKGAETNGGSEYETTGVIN
;
A
#
# COMPACT_ATOMS: atom_id res chain seq x y z
N MET A 1 22.64 28.77 -19.81
CA MET A 1 21.48 28.76 -18.89
C MET A 1 20.38 27.95 -19.56
N ALA A 2 19.84 26.92 -18.91
CA ALA A 2 18.72 26.16 -19.47
C ALA A 2 17.49 27.08 -19.59
N LYS A 3 16.86 27.12 -20.77
CA LYS A 3 15.66 27.93 -21.01
C LYS A 3 14.51 27.35 -20.21
N THR A 4 14.01 28.09 -19.22
CA THR A 4 12.84 27.69 -18.42
C THR A 4 11.64 27.47 -19.33
N LYS A 5 11.09 26.25 -19.33
CA LYS A 5 9.90 25.89 -20.09
C LYS A 5 8.64 26.23 -19.30
N LYS A 6 7.56 26.60 -19.97
CA LYS A 6 6.24 26.74 -19.34
C LYS A 6 5.68 25.34 -19.05
N LEU A 7 5.15 25.15 -17.85
CA LEU A 7 4.36 23.96 -17.55
C LEU A 7 3.06 24.01 -18.36
N THR A 8 2.82 22.98 -19.17
CA THR A 8 1.63 22.85 -20.01
C THR A 8 1.00 21.49 -19.78
N ILE A 9 -0.25 21.30 -20.20
CA ILE A 9 -0.91 19.98 -20.14
C ILE A 9 -0.08 18.91 -20.85
N ALA A 10 0.46 19.21 -22.04
CA ALA A 10 1.31 18.26 -22.76
C ALA A 10 2.59 17.88 -22.00
N GLU A 11 3.16 18.78 -21.20
CA GLU A 11 4.30 18.46 -20.33
C GLU A 11 3.86 17.64 -19.10
N LEU A 12 2.65 17.86 -18.57
CA LEU A 12 2.07 17.02 -17.51
C LEU A 12 1.81 15.59 -18.01
N ASP A 13 1.17 15.44 -19.18
CA ASP A 13 0.91 14.14 -19.79
C ASP A 13 2.22 13.38 -20.04
N LYS A 14 3.28 14.11 -20.42
CA LYS A 14 4.61 13.52 -20.58
C LYS A 14 5.18 13.02 -19.26
N MET A 15 5.11 13.83 -18.20
CA MET A 15 5.54 13.44 -16.85
C MET A 15 4.75 12.22 -16.34
N GLU A 16 3.43 12.19 -16.56
CA GLU A 16 2.59 11.04 -16.19
C GLU A 16 3.00 9.78 -16.93
N ASN A 17 3.27 9.88 -18.24
CA ASN A 17 3.74 8.75 -19.04
C ASN A 17 5.12 8.23 -18.59
N GLU A 18 6.01 9.11 -18.13
CA GLU A 18 7.30 8.71 -17.54
C GLU A 18 7.10 7.87 -16.27
N LEU A 19 6.05 8.15 -15.50
CA LEU A 19 5.67 7.38 -14.31
C LEU A 19 4.90 6.08 -14.61
N ASN A 20 4.37 5.93 -15.82
CA ASN A 20 3.61 4.75 -16.27
C ASN A 20 4.50 3.64 -16.85
N GLN A 21 5.82 3.74 -16.73
CA GLN A 21 6.74 2.76 -17.30
C GLN A 21 6.60 1.40 -16.60
N LYS A 22 6.43 0.35 -17.42
CA LYS A 22 6.38 -1.05 -16.99
C LYS A 22 7.45 -1.88 -17.67
N GLU A 23 7.80 -2.99 -17.04
CA GLU A 23 8.71 -4.00 -17.56
C GLU A 23 8.03 -5.36 -17.51
N THR A 24 8.16 -6.14 -18.57
CA THR A 24 7.62 -7.50 -18.62
C THR A 24 8.67 -8.48 -18.11
N ILE A 25 8.31 -9.26 -17.10
CA ILE A 25 9.12 -10.35 -16.57
C ILE A 25 8.46 -11.69 -16.89
N LYS A 26 9.28 -12.75 -16.88
CA LYS A 26 8.84 -14.12 -17.10
C LYS A 26 8.90 -14.88 -15.78
N ILE A 27 7.81 -15.55 -15.44
CA ILE A 27 7.69 -16.33 -14.20
C ILE A 27 7.40 -17.81 -14.49
N LEU A 28 7.62 -18.67 -13.50
CA LEU A 28 7.39 -20.11 -13.56
C LEU A 28 8.05 -20.75 -14.79
N ASP A 29 9.37 -20.61 -14.89
CA ASP A 29 10.20 -21.10 -16.01
C ASP A 29 9.76 -20.57 -17.39
N GLY A 30 9.23 -19.34 -17.42
CA GLY A 30 8.78 -18.69 -18.65
C GLY A 30 7.40 -19.11 -19.13
N LYS A 31 6.61 -19.78 -18.29
CA LYS A 31 5.24 -20.18 -18.60
C LYS A 31 4.26 -19.01 -18.62
N TYR A 32 4.52 -17.97 -17.83
CA TYR A 32 3.66 -16.78 -17.77
C TYR A 32 4.49 -15.50 -17.81
N GLU A 33 3.84 -14.42 -18.25
CA GLU A 33 4.39 -13.08 -18.27
C GLU A 33 3.64 -12.21 -17.26
N VAL A 34 4.36 -11.30 -16.61
CA VAL A 34 3.84 -10.32 -15.66
C VAL A 34 4.46 -8.97 -15.99
N ASN A 35 3.66 -7.92 -16.07
CA ASN A 35 4.14 -6.56 -16.17
C ASN A 35 4.30 -5.96 -14.77
N ILE A 36 5.50 -5.50 -14.46
CA ILE A 36 5.82 -4.83 -13.20
C ILE A 36 6.06 -3.34 -13.43
N HIS A 37 5.72 -2.50 -12.46
CA HIS A 37 5.97 -1.06 -12.54
C HIS A 37 7.45 -0.77 -12.30
N LYS A 38 8.05 0.10 -13.12
CA LYS A 38 9.43 0.57 -12.94
C LYS A 38 9.54 1.72 -11.95
N VAL A 39 8.45 2.48 -11.78
CA VAL A 39 8.34 3.61 -10.86
C VAL A 39 7.05 3.43 -10.05
N PHE A 40 7.14 3.61 -8.74
CA PHE A 40 5.99 3.57 -7.85
C PHE A 40 5.51 5.01 -7.65
N LYS A 41 4.36 5.34 -8.22
CA LYS A 41 3.78 6.67 -8.08
C LYS A 41 3.34 6.91 -6.65
N ASP A 42 3.50 8.14 -6.18
CA ASP A 42 3.05 8.51 -4.84
C ASP A 42 1.55 8.23 -4.66
N SER A 43 0.72 8.47 -5.68
CA SER A 43 -0.72 8.15 -5.65
C SER A 43 -0.98 6.66 -5.43
N ASP A 44 -0.26 5.79 -6.15
CA ASP A 44 -0.44 4.34 -6.07
C ASP A 44 0.05 3.81 -4.71
N ILE A 45 1.12 4.41 -4.16
CA ILE A 45 1.61 4.13 -2.81
C ILE A 45 0.56 4.52 -1.77
N GLU A 46 0.00 5.73 -1.88
CA GLU A 46 -1.03 6.23 -0.95
C GLU A 46 -2.28 5.34 -0.97
N ASP A 47 -2.76 4.98 -2.15
CA ASP A 47 -3.89 4.06 -2.31
C ASP A 47 -3.60 2.68 -1.73
N MET A 48 -2.38 2.16 -1.93
CA MET A 48 -1.97 0.87 -1.37
C MET A 48 -1.92 0.90 0.16
N LEU A 49 -1.36 1.96 0.75
CA LEU A 49 -1.30 2.13 2.20
C LEU A 49 -2.69 2.31 2.82
N LEU A 50 -3.59 3.06 2.17
CA LEU A 50 -4.98 3.21 2.62
C LEU A 50 -5.73 1.88 2.62
N ASN A 51 -5.55 1.08 1.57
CA ASN A 51 -6.08 -0.28 1.50
C ASN A 51 -5.54 -1.14 2.63
N TYR A 52 -4.23 -1.06 2.89
CA TYR A 52 -3.62 -1.82 3.98
C TYR A 52 -4.15 -1.40 5.36
N MET A 53 -4.33 -0.11 5.62
CA MET A 53 -4.93 0.40 6.85
C MET A 53 -6.36 -0.13 7.04
N THR A 54 -7.16 -0.17 5.97
CA THR A 54 -8.51 -0.71 5.99
C THR A 54 -8.51 -2.19 6.40
N ILE A 55 -7.61 -2.99 5.80
CA ILE A 55 -7.43 -4.40 6.16
C ILE A 55 -7.01 -4.56 7.63
N LEU A 56 -6.07 -3.73 8.12
CA LEU A 56 -5.63 -3.79 9.52
C LEU A 56 -6.77 -3.48 10.50
N GLN A 57 -7.60 -2.48 10.19
CA GLN A 57 -8.76 -2.14 11.01
C GLN A 57 -9.77 -3.29 11.07
N GLU A 58 -9.98 -3.98 9.96
CA GLU A 58 -10.89 -5.12 9.89
C GLU A 58 -10.32 -6.36 10.59
N LEU A 59 -9.03 -6.65 10.40
CA LEU A 59 -8.33 -7.68 11.17
C LEU A 59 -8.44 -7.43 12.68
N ASN A 60 -8.27 -6.18 13.14
CA ASN A 60 -8.38 -5.85 14.56
C ASN A 60 -9.77 -6.14 15.18
N LYS A 61 -10.81 -6.31 14.36
CA LYS A 61 -12.16 -6.69 14.84
C LYS A 61 -12.28 -8.19 15.13
N SER A 62 -11.31 -9.01 14.72
CA SER A 62 -11.30 -10.46 14.92
C SER A 62 -10.15 -10.89 15.85
N PRO A 63 -10.42 -11.53 17.00
CA PRO A 63 -9.38 -11.95 17.97
C PRO A 63 -8.33 -12.92 17.43
N GLU A 64 -8.61 -13.59 16.30
CA GLU A 64 -7.69 -14.54 15.65
C GLU A 64 -6.74 -13.87 14.63
N ALA A 65 -6.75 -12.53 14.55
CA ALA A 65 -5.94 -11.74 13.63
C ALA A 65 -4.45 -12.01 13.81
N ASN A 66 -3.98 -12.94 13.00
CA ASN A 66 -2.62 -13.43 13.02
C ASN A 66 -1.73 -12.36 12.38
N LEU A 67 -0.78 -11.80 13.12
CA LEU A 67 0.24 -10.85 12.64
C LEU A 67 0.97 -11.37 11.38
N LYS A 68 0.99 -12.71 11.20
CA LYS A 68 1.51 -13.38 10.00
C LYS A 68 0.66 -13.12 8.75
N ASN A 69 -0.67 -13.00 8.90
CA ASN A 69 -1.58 -12.71 7.81
C ASN A 69 -1.44 -11.25 7.37
N SER A 70 -1.28 -10.29 8.30
CA SER A 70 -1.12 -8.87 7.95
C SER A 70 0.13 -8.63 7.09
N ALA A 71 1.29 -9.18 7.47
CA ALA A 71 2.51 -9.06 6.65
C ALA A 71 2.35 -9.68 5.26
N SER A 72 1.65 -10.83 5.16
CA SER A 72 1.43 -11.49 3.87
C SER A 72 0.43 -10.72 3.00
N LEU A 73 -0.56 -10.06 3.61
CA LEU A 73 -1.51 -9.19 2.93
C LEU A 73 -0.82 -7.90 2.45
N TYR A 74 0.09 -7.33 3.22
CA TYR A 74 0.91 -6.19 2.78
C TYR A 74 1.66 -6.50 1.47
N ILE A 75 2.37 -7.64 1.42
CA ILE A 75 3.05 -8.07 0.19
C ILE A 75 2.05 -8.30 -0.95
N THR A 76 0.87 -8.86 -0.65
CA THR A 76 -0.17 -9.08 -1.67
C THR A 76 -0.69 -7.75 -2.25
N LEU A 77 -0.80 -6.72 -1.43
CA LEU A 77 -1.17 -5.38 -1.87
C LEU A 77 -0.07 -4.72 -2.71
N ILE A 78 1.21 -4.90 -2.37
CA ILE A 78 2.32 -4.47 -3.24
C ILE A 78 2.17 -5.11 -4.62
N LEU A 79 1.96 -6.42 -4.66
CA LEU A 79 1.78 -7.13 -5.92
C LEU A 79 0.55 -6.65 -6.69
N ARG A 80 -0.57 -6.39 -6.02
CA ARG A 80 -1.80 -5.88 -6.67
C ARG A 80 -1.57 -4.53 -7.32
N HIS A 81 -0.89 -3.61 -6.63
CA HIS A 81 -0.75 -2.23 -7.08
C HIS A 81 0.36 -2.02 -8.10
N PHE A 82 1.45 -2.78 -8.01
CA PHE A 82 2.65 -2.54 -8.81
C PHE A 82 2.91 -3.61 -9.87
N THR A 83 1.93 -4.48 -10.11
CA THR A 83 1.98 -5.50 -11.16
C THR A 83 0.61 -5.67 -11.81
N ASP A 84 0.55 -6.42 -12.91
CA ASP A 84 -0.72 -6.83 -13.54
C ASP A 84 -1.18 -8.23 -13.12
N LEU A 85 -0.66 -8.76 -11.99
CA LEU A 85 -1.17 -10.00 -11.42
C LEU A 85 -2.67 -9.88 -11.14
N PRO A 86 -3.48 -10.93 -11.40
CA PRO A 86 -4.93 -10.90 -11.25
C PRO A 86 -5.36 -11.03 -9.78
N ILE A 87 -4.97 -10.05 -8.96
CA ILE A 87 -5.35 -9.92 -7.55
C ILE A 87 -6.60 -9.01 -7.50
N PRO A 88 -7.71 -9.45 -6.90
CA PRO A 88 -8.94 -8.68 -6.77
C PRO A 88 -8.72 -7.31 -6.12
N GLU A 89 -9.44 -6.32 -6.63
CA GLU A 89 -9.52 -4.98 -6.05
C GLU A 89 -10.31 -4.96 -4.73
N SER A 90 -11.15 -5.97 -4.50
CA SER A 90 -11.84 -6.15 -3.22
C SER A 90 -10.81 -6.30 -2.08
N ASN A 91 -11.08 -5.65 -0.94
CA ASN A 91 -10.30 -5.83 0.28
C ASN A 91 -10.87 -6.94 1.18
N GLU A 92 -11.67 -7.84 0.62
CA GLU A 92 -12.25 -8.99 1.33
C GLU A 92 -11.12 -9.91 1.82
N ILE A 93 -10.94 -9.95 3.14
CA ILE A 93 -9.75 -10.55 3.78
C ILE A 93 -9.57 -12.02 3.40
N ASP A 94 -10.64 -12.81 3.44
CA ASP A 94 -10.58 -14.25 3.17
C ASP A 94 -10.17 -14.55 1.72
N GLU A 95 -10.64 -13.73 0.78
CA GLU A 95 -10.26 -13.83 -0.63
C GLU A 95 -8.79 -13.50 -0.84
N LEU A 96 -8.33 -12.38 -0.25
CA LEU A 96 -6.93 -11.99 -0.31
C LEU A 96 -6.03 -13.06 0.31
N ILE A 97 -6.36 -13.57 1.51
CA ILE A 97 -5.60 -14.65 2.18
C ILE A 97 -5.50 -15.89 1.28
N ARG A 98 -6.61 -16.28 0.63
CA ARG A 98 -6.63 -17.42 -0.29
C ARG A 98 -5.66 -17.20 -1.44
N ILE A 99 -5.66 -16.02 -2.05
CA ILE A 99 -4.80 -15.68 -3.19
C ILE A 99 -3.34 -15.60 -2.76
N THR A 100 -3.05 -14.93 -1.64
CA THR A 100 -1.71 -14.87 -1.04
C THR A 100 -1.11 -16.25 -0.86
N LYS A 101 -1.90 -17.22 -0.35
CA LYS A 101 -1.46 -18.61 -0.19
C LYS A 101 -1.11 -19.26 -1.53
N VAL A 102 -1.93 -19.05 -2.57
CA VAL A 102 -1.67 -19.60 -3.92
C VAL A 102 -0.38 -19.03 -4.49
N LEU A 103 -0.23 -17.70 -4.50
CA LEU A 103 0.95 -17.01 -5.03
C LEU A 103 2.23 -17.47 -4.32
N LYS A 104 2.18 -17.56 -2.99
CA LYS A 104 3.32 -18.01 -2.18
C LYS A 104 3.66 -19.49 -2.42
N ASN A 105 2.66 -20.38 -2.40
CA ASN A 105 2.89 -21.82 -2.58
C ASN A 105 3.36 -22.18 -3.99
N LYS A 106 3.12 -21.31 -4.97
CA LYS A 106 3.63 -21.45 -6.34
C LYS A 106 4.96 -20.76 -6.58
N GLY A 107 5.54 -20.07 -5.59
CA GLY A 107 6.80 -19.33 -5.75
C GLY A 107 6.65 -17.97 -6.46
N ILE A 108 5.45 -17.64 -6.96
CA ILE A 108 5.17 -16.42 -7.73
C ILE A 108 5.49 -15.17 -6.90
N THR A 109 5.14 -15.17 -5.61
CA THR A 109 5.45 -14.03 -4.73
C THR A 109 6.95 -13.72 -4.72
N THR A 110 7.80 -14.75 -4.62
CA THR A 110 9.25 -14.57 -4.60
C THR A 110 9.78 -14.08 -5.94
N GLU A 111 9.45 -14.77 -7.04
CA GLU A 111 9.92 -14.41 -8.39
C GLU A 111 9.56 -12.97 -8.76
N VAL A 112 8.32 -12.56 -8.46
CA VAL A 112 7.84 -11.22 -8.81
C VAL A 112 8.44 -10.16 -7.88
N THR A 113 8.49 -10.40 -6.57
CA THR A 113 9.07 -9.41 -5.64
C THR A 113 10.57 -9.20 -5.84
N GLU A 114 11.33 -10.24 -6.18
CA GLU A 114 12.76 -10.12 -6.49
C GLU A 114 13.03 -9.35 -7.79
N SER A 115 12.03 -9.28 -8.67
CA SER A 115 12.10 -8.56 -9.93
C SER A 115 11.69 -7.08 -9.80
N LEU A 116 11.04 -6.68 -8.70
CA LEU A 116 10.65 -5.30 -8.48
C LEU A 116 11.88 -4.39 -8.24
N PRO A 117 11.85 -3.12 -8.68
CA PRO A 117 12.95 -2.20 -8.46
C PRO A 117 13.21 -1.97 -6.96
N LYS A 118 14.44 -2.26 -6.51
CA LYS A 118 14.80 -2.23 -5.07
C LYS A 118 14.71 -0.84 -4.47
N ASP A 119 15.13 0.18 -5.21
CA ASP A 119 15.02 1.59 -4.82
C ASP A 119 13.57 2.02 -4.60
N GLN A 120 12.65 1.51 -5.43
CA GLN A 120 11.22 1.78 -5.29
C GLN A 120 10.62 1.05 -4.08
N LEU A 121 11.07 -0.18 -3.79
CA LEU A 121 10.67 -0.91 -2.58
C LEU A 121 11.19 -0.23 -1.29
N GLU A 122 12.43 0.28 -1.31
CA GLU A 122 13.00 1.06 -0.20
C GLU A 122 12.24 2.38 0.00
N TYR A 123 11.92 3.08 -1.09
CA TYR A 123 11.10 4.29 -1.05
C TYR A 123 9.72 4.01 -0.46
N LEU A 124 9.03 2.96 -0.93
CA LEU A 124 7.76 2.52 -0.38
C LEU A 124 7.88 2.21 1.12
N GLY A 125 8.93 1.51 1.56
CA GLY A 125 9.17 1.25 2.97
C GLY A 125 9.28 2.52 3.81
N THR A 126 9.95 3.54 3.28
CA THR A 126 10.05 4.87 3.92
C THR A 126 8.68 5.53 4.02
N ARG A 127 7.89 5.53 2.94
CA ARG A 127 6.53 6.11 2.92
C ARG A 127 5.58 5.38 3.88
N ALA A 128 5.68 4.06 3.98
CA ALA A 128 4.90 3.26 4.93
C ALA A 128 5.24 3.63 6.39
N GLN A 129 6.53 3.85 6.70
CA GLN A 129 6.96 4.27 8.02
C GLN A 129 6.44 5.68 8.36
N GLU A 130 6.52 6.63 7.42
CA GLU A 130 5.98 7.98 7.59
C GLU A 130 4.47 7.95 7.86
N ALA A 131 3.72 7.14 7.10
CA ALA A 131 2.29 6.95 7.29
C ALA A 131 1.97 6.35 8.68
N SER A 132 2.75 5.37 9.14
CA SER A 132 2.61 4.81 10.49
C SER A 132 2.82 5.85 11.58
N VAL A 133 3.88 6.66 11.47
CA VAL A 133 4.18 7.73 12.44
C VAL A 133 3.09 8.81 12.44
N ALA A 134 2.56 9.17 11.27
CA ALA A 134 1.46 10.12 11.16
C ALA A 134 0.19 9.60 11.84
N LEU A 135 -0.14 8.32 11.62
CA LEU A 135 -1.29 7.66 12.24
C LEU A 135 -1.17 7.62 13.77
N GLU A 136 0.00 7.25 14.30
CA GLU A 136 0.25 7.24 15.75
C GLU A 136 0.04 8.62 16.39
N LYS A 137 0.47 9.69 15.72
CA LYS A 137 0.28 11.07 16.20
C LYS A 137 -1.21 11.45 16.24
N LEU A 138 -1.97 11.06 15.22
CA LEU A 138 -3.41 11.31 15.16
C LEU A 138 -4.16 10.59 16.29
N ILE A 139 -3.82 9.32 16.54
CA ILE A 139 -4.42 8.53 17.62
C ILE A 139 -4.12 9.17 18.99
N LYS A 140 -2.85 9.48 19.27
CA LYS A 140 -2.45 10.13 20.53
C LYS A 140 -3.11 11.50 20.72
N GLY A 141 -3.22 12.31 19.64
CA GLY A 141 -3.89 13.60 19.67
C GLY A 141 -5.40 13.50 19.94
N ALA A 142 -6.06 12.45 19.45
CA ALA A 142 -7.46 12.18 19.72
C ALA A 142 -7.69 11.77 21.19
N GLU A 143 -6.79 10.99 21.77
CA GLU A 143 -6.84 10.57 23.19
C GLU A 143 -6.64 11.74 24.14
N THR A 144 -5.76 12.71 23.81
CA THR A 144 -5.51 13.88 24.67
C THR A 144 -6.61 14.94 24.66
N ASN A 145 -7.43 14.98 23.60
CA ASN A 145 -8.51 15.97 23.46
C ASN A 145 -9.89 15.44 23.90
N GLY A 146 -10.03 14.14 24.22
CA GLY A 146 -11.28 13.54 24.69
C GLY A 146 -11.50 13.55 26.21
N GLY A 147 -10.62 14.22 26.98
CA GLY A 147 -10.54 14.08 28.44
C GLY A 147 -11.06 15.23 29.31
N SER A 148 -11.60 16.33 28.76
CA SER A 148 -12.04 17.46 29.58
C SER A 148 -13.30 18.14 29.06
N GLU A 149 -14.49 17.56 29.30
CA GLU A 149 -15.72 18.38 29.28
C GLU A 149 -16.95 17.69 29.88
N TYR A 150 -16.89 17.16 31.11
CA TYR A 150 -18.11 16.96 31.93
C TYR A 150 -17.81 17.06 33.43
N GLU A 151 -17.44 18.25 33.92
CA GLU A 151 -17.76 18.66 35.28
C GLU A 151 -18.82 19.75 35.22
N THR A 152 -20.09 19.34 35.08
CA THR A 152 -21.22 20.24 35.29
C THR A 152 -21.41 20.39 36.79
N THR A 153 -20.98 21.56 37.26
CA THR A 153 -21.35 22.23 38.51
C THR A 153 -22.66 21.71 39.14
N GLY A 154 -22.52 20.92 40.20
CA GLY A 154 -23.57 20.73 41.18
C GLY A 154 -23.61 21.91 42.15
N VAL A 155 -24.53 22.85 41.95
CA VAL A 155 -25.03 23.76 43.01
C VAL A 155 -26.49 24.14 42.71
N ILE A 156 -27.45 23.42 43.32
CA ILE A 156 -28.74 23.92 43.84
C ILE A 156 -29.23 22.78 44.79
N ASN A 157 -29.49 22.91 46.09
CA ASN A 157 -30.01 24.01 46.92
C ASN A 157 -29.16 24.22 48.19
#